data_AF-A0A349J707-F1
#
_entry.id   AF-A0A349J707-F1
#
_cell.length_a   1.000
_cell.length_b   1.000
_cell.length_c   1.000
_cell.angle_alpha   90.00
_cell.angle_beta   90.00
_cell.angle_gamma   90.00
#
_symmetry.space_group_name_H-M   'P 1'
#
loop_
_entity.id
_entity.type
_entity.pdbx_description
1 polymer ?
#
loop_
_entity_poly.entity_id
_entity_poly.type
_entity_poly.pdbx_seq_one_letter_code
_entity_poly.pdbx_strand_id
1 'polypeptide(L)'
;MRDGWSGPGLLATARKLCRLQPAKTVLTTPIRDLAQLVGGRMDQLLHPHRLATEAAPMRSELFSSEQLQRHARELAGWHEVDRRPDGHALLRRLEDNAEVLSQAHELVREGVAAHRRIAPAAEWLLDNYYLVEDQIRTTRRHLPRGYSRLLPRLANGPHIGLPRVYSLAIELISHTDGRVDLADLNRFTVSYQSVAALTLGELWAIPIMLRLALTENLRRVAVRICDSHRACDAA
;
A
#
# COMPACT_ATOMS: atom_id res chain seq x y z
N MET A 1 -36.88 -1.60 23.81
CA MET A 1 -36.55 -0.18 23.57
C MET A 1 -35.44 -0.15 22.52
N ARG A 2 -35.84 -0.22 21.24
CA ARG A 2 -35.76 0.85 20.21
C ARG A 2 -34.33 1.19 19.77
N ASP A 3 -33.87 0.43 18.78
CA ASP A 3 -33.57 0.84 17.39
C ASP A 3 -33.02 2.26 17.16
N GLY A 4 -31.76 2.32 16.74
CA GLY A 4 -31.06 3.55 16.37
C GLY A 4 -30.19 3.42 15.12
N TRP A 5 -30.57 2.57 14.16
CA TRP A 5 -29.93 2.52 12.83
C TRP A 5 -31.01 2.48 11.75
N SER A 6 -31.76 3.56 11.60
CA SER A 6 -32.64 3.81 10.46
C SER A 6 -32.32 5.19 9.90
N GLY A 7 -31.38 5.23 8.97
CA GLY A 7 -31.05 6.41 8.15
C GLY A 7 -31.09 6.03 6.67
N PRO A 8 -31.96 6.63 5.83
CA PRO A 8 -32.13 6.26 4.42
C PRO A 8 -30.92 6.56 3.49
N GLY A 9 -29.82 7.12 4.01
CA GLY A 9 -28.74 7.70 3.19
C GLY A 9 -27.72 6.70 2.63
N LEU A 10 -27.40 5.61 3.36
CA LEU A 10 -26.32 4.71 2.97
C LEU A 10 -26.72 3.74 1.83
N LEU A 11 -27.97 3.26 1.83
CA LEU A 11 -28.48 2.38 0.79
C LEU A 11 -28.88 3.13 -0.50
N ALA A 12 -29.29 4.40 -0.39
CA ALA A 12 -29.59 5.24 -1.56
C ALA A 12 -28.33 5.60 -2.37
N THR A 13 -27.17 5.70 -1.70
CA THR A 13 -25.89 6.00 -2.35
C THR A 13 -25.36 4.79 -3.15
N ALA A 14 -25.63 3.57 -2.68
CA ALA A 14 -25.25 2.34 -3.37
C ALA A 14 -26.00 2.12 -4.70
N ARG A 15 -27.22 2.66 -4.84
CA ARG A 15 -28.07 2.44 -6.03
C ARG A 15 -27.89 3.51 -7.13
N LYS A 16 -27.31 4.68 -6.80
CA LYS A 16 -27.02 5.77 -7.77
C LYS A 16 -25.70 5.58 -8.55
N LEU A 17 -24.81 4.70 -8.11
CA LEU A 17 -23.52 4.44 -8.78
C LEU A 17 -23.63 3.52 -10.02
N CYS A 18 -24.81 2.95 -10.29
CA CYS A 18 -25.00 1.93 -11.33
C CYS A 18 -25.46 2.47 -12.70
N ARG A 19 -25.55 3.80 -12.89
CA ARG A 19 -25.83 4.39 -14.21
C ARG A 19 -25.07 5.69 -14.35
N LEU A 20 -24.06 5.70 -15.23
CA LEU A 20 -23.67 6.78 -16.14
C LEU A 20 -22.36 6.38 -16.84
N GLN A 21 -22.45 5.97 -18.10
CA GLN A 21 -21.43 6.22 -19.12
C GLN A 21 -21.88 7.45 -19.95
N PRO A 22 -21.11 7.91 -20.94
CA PRO A 22 -19.76 8.45 -20.88
C PRO A 22 -19.75 9.90 -21.43
N ALA A 23 -18.71 10.68 -21.15
CA ALA A 23 -18.45 11.91 -21.90
C ALA A 23 -16.96 12.09 -22.13
N LYS A 24 -16.56 11.89 -23.38
CA LYS A 24 -15.31 12.36 -23.97
C LYS A 24 -15.29 13.89 -23.91
N THR A 25 -14.20 14.49 -23.41
CA THR A 25 -13.66 15.71 -24.01
C THR A 25 -12.14 15.71 -23.87
N VAL A 26 -11.52 15.81 -25.04
CA VAL A 26 -10.11 15.97 -25.33
C VAL A 26 -9.59 17.27 -24.68
N LEU A 27 -8.43 17.22 -24.02
CA LEU A 27 -7.58 18.39 -23.85
C LEU A 27 -6.32 18.19 -24.68
N THR A 28 -6.35 18.90 -25.80
CA THR A 28 -5.28 19.11 -26.76
C THR A 28 -4.14 19.91 -26.12
N THR A 29 -3.05 19.24 -25.79
CA THR A 29 -1.76 19.89 -25.59
C THR A 29 -0.70 19.00 -26.24
N PRO A 30 0.16 19.53 -27.14
CA PRO A 30 1.18 18.71 -27.79
C PRO A 30 2.23 18.25 -26.76
N ILE A 31 2.52 16.95 -26.79
CA ILE A 31 3.37 16.20 -25.84
C ILE A 31 4.87 16.61 -25.88
N ARG A 32 5.26 17.58 -26.72
CA ARG A 32 6.67 17.83 -27.04
C ARG A 32 7.48 18.55 -25.95
N ASP A 33 6.83 19.19 -24.98
CA ASP A 33 7.53 20.05 -23.99
C ASP A 33 7.58 19.48 -22.56
N LEU A 34 7.15 18.24 -22.33
CA LEU A 34 7.28 17.59 -21.01
C LEU A 34 8.73 17.26 -20.62
N ALA A 35 9.66 17.24 -21.57
CA ALA A 35 11.09 16.97 -21.32
C ALA A 35 11.78 18.07 -20.51
N GLN A 36 11.27 19.31 -20.49
CA GLN A 36 11.89 20.43 -19.77
C GLN A 36 11.36 20.61 -18.34
N LEU A 37 10.30 19.89 -17.94
CA LEU A 37 9.68 20.01 -16.61
C LEU A 37 10.08 18.89 -15.63
N VAL A 38 10.83 17.89 -16.08
CA VAL A 38 11.25 16.74 -15.26
C VAL A 38 12.76 16.73 -14.96
N GLY A 39 13.56 17.59 -15.62
CA GLY A 39 15.02 17.63 -15.54
C GLY A 39 15.66 18.22 -14.27
N GLY A 40 14.99 18.21 -13.12
CA GLY A 40 15.59 18.76 -11.89
C GLY A 40 14.85 18.49 -10.58
N ARG A 41 13.71 17.79 -10.61
CA ARG A 41 12.87 17.54 -9.42
C ARG A 41 12.99 16.13 -8.83
N MET A 42 13.82 15.26 -9.40
CA MET A 42 14.12 13.96 -8.79
C MET A 42 15.17 14.06 -7.68
N ASP A 43 16.12 14.99 -7.76
CA ASP A 43 17.17 15.16 -6.74
C ASP A 43 16.65 15.75 -5.41
N GLN A 44 15.60 16.58 -5.46
CA GLN A 44 15.06 17.22 -4.26
C GLN A 44 13.96 16.41 -3.54
N LEU A 45 13.43 15.36 -4.17
CA LEU A 45 12.53 14.40 -3.53
C LEU A 45 13.29 13.21 -2.89
N LEU A 46 14.60 13.14 -3.10
CA LEU A 46 15.51 12.14 -2.57
C LEU A 46 16.43 12.78 -1.52
N HIS A 47 15.91 13.02 -0.30
CA HIS A 47 16.77 13.42 0.82
C HIS A 47 17.82 12.32 1.12
N PRO A 48 19.14 12.60 1.02
CA PRO A 48 20.18 11.56 0.97
C PRO A 48 20.50 10.82 2.28
N HIS A 49 19.82 11.09 3.40
CA HIS A 49 20.15 10.47 4.71
C HIS A 49 19.05 9.64 5.36
N ARG A 50 17.95 9.31 4.65
CA ARG A 50 16.89 8.40 5.14
C ARG A 50 16.65 7.16 4.27
N LEU A 51 17.34 7.03 3.15
CA LEU A 51 17.09 6.03 2.10
C LEU A 51 17.60 4.61 2.42
N ALA A 52 18.57 4.46 3.33
CA ALA A 52 19.16 3.15 3.61
C ALA A 52 18.18 2.16 4.28
N THR A 53 17.17 2.66 5.00
CA THR A 53 16.15 1.84 5.69
C THR A 53 14.83 1.74 4.92
N GLU A 54 14.61 2.60 3.91
CA GLU A 54 13.37 2.66 3.12
C GLU A 54 13.43 1.90 1.77
N ALA A 55 14.61 1.44 1.34
CA ALA A 55 14.80 0.78 0.05
C ALA A 55 14.75 -0.77 0.12
N ALA A 56 14.91 -1.37 1.30
CA ALA A 56 14.81 -2.81 1.45
C ALA A 56 13.33 -3.26 1.33
N PRO A 57 13.04 -4.35 0.60
CA PRO A 57 11.72 -4.99 0.64
C PRO A 57 11.36 -5.34 2.08
N MET A 58 10.06 -5.35 2.38
CA MET A 58 9.54 -5.81 3.67
C MET A 58 9.79 -7.32 3.78
N ARG A 59 10.96 -7.67 4.33
CA ARG A 59 11.42 -9.04 4.48
C ARG A 59 12.06 -9.20 5.84
N SER A 60 11.60 -10.22 6.55
CA SER A 60 12.14 -10.68 7.82
C SER A 60 12.34 -12.19 7.76
N GLU A 61 12.81 -12.79 8.85
CA GLU A 61 12.89 -14.24 8.96
C GLU A 61 11.53 -14.88 8.67
N LEU A 62 11.50 -15.92 7.84
CA LEU A 62 10.24 -16.58 7.48
C LEU A 62 9.70 -17.38 8.66
N PHE A 63 8.43 -17.18 8.98
CA PHE A 63 7.78 -17.88 10.06
C PHE A 63 6.90 -19.01 9.54
N SER A 64 6.97 -20.15 10.21
CA SER A 64 5.92 -21.17 10.13
C SER A 64 4.58 -20.64 10.66
N SER A 65 3.50 -21.34 10.34
CA SER A 65 2.16 -21.03 10.85
C SER A 65 2.10 -20.96 12.38
N GLU A 66 2.85 -21.80 13.12
CA GLU A 66 2.89 -21.73 14.58
C GLU A 66 3.64 -20.49 15.07
N GLN A 67 4.79 -20.17 14.46
CA GLN A 67 5.57 -18.97 14.77
C GLN A 67 4.77 -17.70 14.48
N LEU A 68 4.02 -17.63 13.37
CA LEU A 68 3.14 -16.52 13.04
C LEU A 68 2.06 -16.30 14.12
N GLN A 69 1.46 -17.37 14.63
CA GLN A 69 0.45 -17.28 15.70
C GLN A 69 1.06 -16.80 17.03
N ARG A 70 2.27 -17.26 17.34
CA ARG A 70 3.02 -16.80 18.52
C ARG A 70 3.35 -15.31 18.40
N HIS A 71 3.91 -14.90 17.26
CA HIS A 71 4.20 -13.50 16.93
C HIS A 71 2.95 -12.62 17.05
N ALA A 72 1.81 -13.07 16.53
CA ALA A 72 0.55 -12.35 16.67
C ALA A 72 0.14 -12.09 18.13
N ARG A 73 0.33 -13.07 19.02
CA ARG A 73 0.05 -12.93 20.45
C ARG A 73 1.03 -11.96 21.13
N GLU A 74 2.30 -12.02 20.76
CA GLU A 74 3.34 -11.11 21.27
C GLU A 74 3.06 -9.66 20.86
N LEU A 75 2.75 -9.42 19.59
CA LEU A 75 2.32 -8.11 19.09
C LEU A 75 1.09 -7.60 19.84
N ALA A 76 0.10 -8.47 20.08
CA ALA A 76 -1.11 -8.08 20.80
C ALA A 76 -0.84 -7.68 22.26
N GLY A 77 0.11 -8.33 22.92
CA GLY A 77 0.53 -7.95 24.28
C GLY A 77 1.34 -6.66 24.35
N TRP A 78 2.03 -6.30 23.26
CA TRP A 78 2.88 -5.11 23.21
C TRP A 78 2.17 -3.87 22.61
N HIS A 79 1.19 -4.02 21.73
CA HIS A 79 0.49 -2.91 21.08
C HIS A 79 -0.30 -2.05 22.08
N GLU A 80 0.14 -0.80 22.26
CA GLU A 80 -0.63 0.23 22.94
C GLU A 80 -1.36 1.08 21.91
N VAL A 81 -2.59 1.49 22.22
CA VAL A 81 -3.50 2.06 21.22
C VAL A 81 -4.03 3.41 21.67
N ASP A 82 -3.82 4.41 20.83
CA ASP A 82 -4.48 5.71 20.93
C ASP A 82 -5.70 5.75 20.00
N ARG A 83 -6.83 6.23 20.54
CA ARG A 83 -8.10 6.40 19.83
C ARG A 83 -8.30 7.81 19.30
N ARG A 84 -7.34 8.72 19.52
CA ARG A 84 -7.39 10.08 18.98
C ARG A 84 -7.39 10.04 17.45
N PRO A 85 -8.34 10.71 16.79
CA PRO A 85 -8.34 10.81 15.34
C PRO A 85 -7.13 11.66 14.90
N ASP A 86 -6.17 11.03 14.24
CA ASP A 86 -5.07 11.74 13.57
C ASP A 86 -4.95 11.31 12.10
N GLY A 87 -4.48 12.22 11.25
CA GLY A 87 -3.70 11.98 10.04
C GLY A 87 -4.18 11.02 8.94
N HIS A 88 -4.38 11.59 7.74
CA HIS A 88 -4.49 10.89 6.45
C HIS A 88 -3.16 10.31 5.93
N ALA A 89 -2.27 9.89 6.83
CA ALA A 89 -0.90 9.47 6.50
C ALA A 89 -0.87 8.32 5.48
N LEU A 90 -1.74 7.31 5.64
CA LEU A 90 -1.81 6.17 4.72
C LEU A 90 -2.31 6.55 3.33
N LEU A 91 -3.25 7.50 3.23
CA LEU A 91 -3.76 7.94 1.93
C LEU A 91 -2.71 8.76 1.18
N ARG A 92 -2.02 9.67 1.87
CA ARG A 92 -0.87 10.38 1.28
C ARG A 92 0.22 9.40 0.87
N ARG A 93 0.55 8.43 1.72
CA ARG A 93 1.54 7.41 1.38
C ARG A 93 1.13 6.55 0.18
N LEU A 94 -0.16 6.23 0.03
CA LEU A 94 -0.65 5.55 -1.16
C LEU A 94 -0.55 6.41 -2.43
N GLU A 95 -0.70 7.73 -2.31
CA GLU A 95 -0.47 8.67 -3.41
C GLU A 95 1.01 8.69 -3.80
N ASP A 96 1.91 8.86 -2.83
CA ASP A 96 3.37 8.80 -3.04
C ASP A 96 3.79 7.46 -3.69
N ASN A 97 3.23 6.35 -3.21
CA ASN A 97 3.53 5.03 -3.74
C ASN A 97 3.06 4.87 -5.19
N ALA A 98 1.89 5.41 -5.54
CA ALA A 98 1.38 5.38 -6.90
C ALA A 98 2.26 6.19 -7.85
N GLU A 99 2.73 7.35 -7.42
CA GLU A 99 3.62 8.19 -8.21
C GLU A 99 4.95 7.48 -8.50
N VAL A 100 5.60 6.91 -7.47
CA VAL A 100 6.87 6.18 -7.64
C VAL A 100 6.70 4.95 -8.54
N LEU A 101 5.61 4.20 -8.39
CA LEU A 101 5.34 3.03 -9.23
C LEU A 101 5.09 3.43 -10.70
N SER A 102 4.39 4.54 -10.93
CA SER A 102 4.20 5.09 -12.27
C SER A 102 5.50 5.52 -12.92
N GLN A 103 6.39 6.18 -12.17
CA GLN A 103 7.70 6.60 -12.67
C GLN A 103 8.59 5.38 -12.99
N ALA A 104 8.59 4.36 -12.13
CA ALA A 104 9.32 3.13 -12.37
C ALA A 104 8.83 2.41 -13.64
N HIS A 105 7.52 2.31 -13.83
CA HIS A 105 6.93 1.74 -15.03
C HIS A 105 7.33 2.50 -16.30
N GLU A 106 7.31 3.85 -16.26
CA GLU A 106 7.72 4.67 -17.40
C GLU A 106 9.19 4.45 -17.76
N LEU A 107 10.07 4.44 -16.76
CA LEU A 107 11.51 4.23 -16.96
C LEU A 107 11.81 2.87 -17.61
N VAL A 108 11.13 1.81 -17.16
CA VAL A 108 11.28 0.47 -17.76
C VAL A 108 10.74 0.45 -19.19
N ARG A 109 9.60 1.10 -19.44
CA ARG A 109 9.00 1.21 -20.78
C ARG A 109 9.92 1.92 -21.78
N GLU A 110 10.52 3.03 -21.37
CA GLU A 110 11.51 3.76 -22.16
C GLU A 110 12.77 2.91 -22.44
N GLY A 111 13.19 2.09 -21.48
CA GLY A 111 14.24 1.08 -21.63
C GLY A 111 13.97 0.10 -22.77
N VAL A 112 12.79 -0.50 -22.77
CA VAL A 112 12.37 -1.44 -23.81
C VAL A 112 12.25 -0.76 -25.17
N ALA A 113 11.65 0.44 -25.24
CA ALA A 113 11.52 1.19 -26.50
C ALA A 113 12.88 1.53 -27.12
N ALA A 114 13.89 1.80 -26.28
CA ALA A 114 15.26 2.02 -26.70
C ALA A 114 16.06 0.71 -26.95
N HIS A 115 15.40 -0.45 -26.97
CA HIS A 115 15.99 -1.77 -27.19
C HIS A 115 17.10 -2.12 -26.17
N ARG A 116 17.02 -1.55 -24.96
CA ARG A 116 17.94 -1.89 -23.86
C ARG A 116 17.54 -3.22 -23.24
N ARG A 117 18.53 -3.96 -22.72
CA ARG A 117 18.28 -5.19 -21.96
C ARG A 117 17.68 -4.82 -20.61
N ILE A 118 16.48 -5.33 -20.34
CA ILE A 118 15.82 -5.16 -19.04
C ILE A 118 15.94 -6.44 -18.21
N ALA A 119 15.95 -6.29 -16.88
CA ALA A 119 15.91 -7.43 -15.98
C ALA A 119 14.53 -8.13 -16.04
N PRO A 120 14.44 -9.46 -15.85
CA PRO A 120 13.16 -10.18 -15.88
C PRO A 120 12.10 -9.63 -14.90
N ALA A 121 12.54 -9.10 -13.75
CA ALA A 121 11.63 -8.47 -12.78
C ALA A 121 11.06 -7.13 -13.28
N ALA A 122 11.79 -6.40 -14.13
CA ALA A 122 11.32 -5.19 -14.77
C ALA A 122 10.26 -5.50 -15.84
N GLU A 123 10.48 -6.55 -16.62
CA GLU A 123 9.53 -7.05 -17.61
C GLU A 123 8.20 -7.46 -16.95
N TRP A 124 8.27 -8.21 -15.85
CA TRP A 124 7.08 -8.54 -15.08
C TRP A 124 6.31 -7.30 -14.62
N LEU A 125 7.00 -6.26 -14.13
CA LEU A 125 6.35 -5.03 -13.70
C LEU A 125 5.64 -4.34 -14.88
N LEU A 126 6.26 -4.32 -16.06
CA LEU A 126 5.67 -3.75 -17.28
C LEU A 126 4.38 -4.48 -17.67
N ASP A 127 4.42 -5.80 -17.73
CA ASP A 127 3.27 -6.62 -18.12
C ASP A 127 2.10 -6.53 -17.13
N ASN A 128 2.39 -6.31 -15.85
CA ASN A 128 1.41 -6.39 -14.76
C ASN A 128 1.01 -5.03 -14.18
N TYR A 129 1.55 -3.91 -14.69
CA TYR A 129 1.34 -2.59 -14.09
C TYR A 129 -0.14 -2.20 -14.01
N TYR A 130 -0.96 -2.59 -14.99
CA TYR A 130 -2.40 -2.32 -14.99
C TYR A 130 -3.13 -2.93 -13.77
N LEU A 131 -2.69 -4.10 -13.27
CA LEU A 131 -3.25 -4.72 -12.06
C LEU A 131 -2.88 -3.90 -10.82
N VAL A 132 -1.66 -3.36 -10.78
CA VAL A 132 -1.18 -2.51 -9.70
C VAL A 132 -1.99 -1.22 -9.62
N GLU A 133 -2.21 -0.57 -10.77
CA GLU A 133 -3.06 0.62 -10.86
C GLU A 133 -4.49 0.34 -10.38
N ASP A 134 -5.06 -0.81 -10.77
CA ASP A 134 -6.39 -1.20 -10.32
C ASP A 134 -6.45 -1.45 -8.80
N GLN A 135 -5.44 -2.09 -8.22
CA GLN A 135 -5.36 -2.28 -6.76
C GLN A 135 -5.24 -0.95 -6.02
N ILE A 136 -4.45 0.00 -6.53
CA ILE A 136 -4.33 1.34 -5.94
C ILE A 136 -5.69 2.06 -5.99
N ARG A 137 -6.33 2.07 -7.16
CA ARG A 137 -7.65 2.69 -7.36
C ARG A 137 -8.71 2.09 -6.46
N THR A 138 -8.74 0.77 -6.34
CA THR A 138 -9.67 0.03 -5.48
C THR A 138 -9.42 0.33 -4.00
N THR A 139 -8.15 0.36 -3.59
CA THR A 139 -7.77 0.68 -2.20
C THR A 139 -8.19 2.09 -1.82
N ARG A 140 -8.01 3.08 -2.71
CA ARG A 140 -8.49 4.45 -2.49
C ARG A 140 -10.01 4.53 -2.27
N ARG A 141 -10.78 3.74 -3.04
CA ARG A 141 -12.25 3.69 -2.89
C ARG A 141 -12.68 3.03 -1.59
N HIS A 142 -11.98 1.98 -1.16
CA HIS A 142 -12.31 1.21 0.03
C HIS A 142 -11.77 1.81 1.33
N LEU A 143 -10.83 2.77 1.27
CA LEU A 143 -10.36 3.53 2.42
C LEU A 143 -10.78 5.01 2.37
N PRO A 144 -12.07 5.35 2.50
CA PRO A 144 -12.46 6.74 2.64
C PRO A 144 -11.76 7.43 3.81
N ARG A 145 -11.47 8.72 3.65
CA ARG A 145 -10.86 9.60 4.67
C ARG A 145 -11.56 9.51 6.04
N GLY A 146 -12.89 9.46 6.05
CA GLY A 146 -13.67 9.32 7.28
C GLY A 146 -13.41 7.98 7.98
N TYR A 147 -13.39 6.88 7.21
CA TYR A 147 -13.14 5.55 7.75
C TYR A 147 -11.72 5.40 8.30
N SER A 148 -10.70 5.90 7.57
CA SER A 148 -9.31 5.87 8.03
C SER A 148 -9.07 6.60 9.35
N ARG A 149 -9.90 7.60 9.70
CA ARG A 149 -9.80 8.36 10.96
C ARG A 149 -10.39 7.61 12.15
N LEU A 150 -11.29 6.66 11.91
CA LEU A 150 -11.96 5.87 12.96
C LEU A 150 -11.11 4.67 13.42
N LEU A 151 -10.04 4.34 12.69
CA LEU A 151 -9.20 3.20 13.02
C LEU A 151 -8.28 3.53 14.20
N PRO A 152 -8.26 2.69 15.25
CA PRO A 152 -7.35 2.87 16.37
C PRO A 152 -5.88 2.78 15.95
N ARG A 153 -5.07 3.69 16.49
CA ARG A 153 -3.66 3.88 16.08
C ARG A 153 -2.72 3.39 17.15
N LEU A 154 -1.53 2.98 16.76
CA LEU A 154 -0.50 2.60 17.73
C LEU A 154 0.06 3.83 18.44
N ALA A 155 0.18 3.73 19.76
CA ALA A 155 0.82 4.72 20.61
C ALA A 155 2.32 4.44 20.80
N ASN A 156 2.80 3.26 20.37
CA ASN A 156 4.16 2.82 20.61
C ASN A 156 4.82 2.09 19.42
N GLY A 157 6.16 2.01 19.50
CA GLY A 157 7.14 1.42 18.57
C GLY A 157 7.05 1.80 17.09
N PRO A 158 7.43 0.91 16.15
CA PRO A 158 7.93 1.33 14.83
C PRO A 158 6.84 1.93 13.94
N HIS A 159 5.58 1.56 14.18
CA HIS A 159 4.42 2.02 13.42
C HIS A 159 3.56 3.02 14.21
N ILE A 160 4.17 3.74 15.15
CA ILE A 160 3.48 4.77 15.95
C ILE A 160 2.72 5.75 15.07
N GLY A 161 1.49 6.09 15.49
CA GLY A 161 0.60 6.96 14.75
C GLY A 161 -0.05 6.32 13.52
N LEU A 162 0.27 5.08 13.16
CA LEU A 162 -0.43 4.33 12.10
C LEU A 162 -1.53 3.43 12.70
N PRO A 163 -2.59 3.09 11.93
CA PRO A 163 -3.58 2.12 12.36
C PRO A 163 -2.92 0.81 12.78
N ARG A 164 -3.29 0.24 13.93
CA ARG A 164 -2.63 -1.01 14.39
C ARG A 164 -2.81 -2.16 13.40
N VAL A 165 -3.95 -2.21 12.71
CA VAL A 165 -4.24 -3.18 11.64
C VAL A 165 -3.31 -3.05 10.43
N TYR A 166 -2.72 -1.87 10.21
CA TYR A 166 -1.68 -1.69 9.21
C TYR A 166 -0.36 -2.31 9.66
N SER A 167 0.01 -2.14 10.94
CA SER A 167 1.15 -2.82 11.54
C SER A 167 1.02 -4.34 11.39
N LEU A 168 -0.16 -4.90 11.69
CA LEU A 168 -0.41 -6.34 11.51
C LEU A 168 -0.21 -6.81 10.07
N ALA A 169 -0.63 -6.02 9.08
CA ALA A 169 -0.42 -6.34 7.68
C ALA A 169 1.07 -6.32 7.30
N ILE A 170 1.84 -5.33 7.76
CA ILE A 170 3.29 -5.25 7.53
C ILE A 170 4.00 -6.46 8.13
N GLU A 171 3.71 -6.79 9.39
CA GLU A 171 4.32 -7.91 10.11
C GLU A 171 4.03 -9.23 9.39
N LEU A 172 2.77 -9.48 9.02
CA LEU A 172 2.39 -10.69 8.30
C LEU A 172 3.10 -10.81 6.95
N ILE A 173 3.17 -9.73 6.17
CA ILE A 173 3.83 -9.73 4.85
C ILE A 173 5.34 -9.95 5.01
N SER A 174 5.95 -9.34 6.02
CA SER A 174 7.40 -9.41 6.26
C SER A 174 7.86 -10.83 6.58
N HIS A 175 7.05 -11.58 7.33
CA HIS A 175 7.34 -12.97 7.73
C HIS A 175 6.82 -14.04 6.76
N THR A 176 6.10 -13.65 5.70
CA THR A 176 5.57 -14.56 4.66
C THR A 176 6.15 -14.29 3.25
N ASP A 177 7.12 -13.37 3.12
CA ASP A 177 7.62 -12.87 1.83
C ASP A 177 6.49 -12.39 0.89
N GLY A 178 5.43 -11.83 1.48
CA GLY A 178 4.22 -11.41 0.76
C GLY A 178 3.29 -12.53 0.30
N ARG A 179 3.60 -13.80 0.60
CA ARG A 179 2.76 -14.96 0.27
C ARG A 179 1.70 -15.15 1.35
N VAL A 180 0.68 -14.30 1.33
CA VAL A 180 -0.40 -14.34 2.32
C VAL A 180 -1.54 -15.21 1.80
N ASP A 181 -1.77 -16.36 2.45
CA ASP A 181 -2.98 -17.15 2.25
C ASP A 181 -4.06 -16.83 3.31
N LEU A 182 -5.30 -17.22 3.01
CA LEU A 182 -6.44 -16.92 3.89
C LEU A 182 -6.38 -17.68 5.22
N ALA A 183 -5.79 -18.87 5.24
CA ALA A 183 -5.73 -19.71 6.43
C ALA A 183 -4.72 -19.14 7.44
N ASP A 184 -3.55 -18.71 6.99
CA ASP A 184 -2.54 -18.02 7.78
C ASP A 184 -3.03 -16.67 8.26
N LEU A 185 -3.67 -15.88 7.39
CA LEU A 185 -4.28 -14.61 7.80
C LEU A 185 -5.31 -14.80 8.92
N ASN A 186 -6.18 -15.81 8.77
CA ASN A 186 -7.19 -16.12 9.77
C ASN A 186 -6.56 -16.55 11.10
N ARG A 187 -5.62 -17.50 11.08
CA ARG A 187 -4.92 -17.97 12.30
C ARG A 187 -4.15 -16.84 12.98
N PHE A 188 -3.48 -15.98 12.22
CA PHE A 188 -2.77 -14.81 12.72
C PHE A 188 -3.73 -13.83 13.40
N THR A 189 -4.84 -13.51 12.74
CA THR A 189 -5.86 -12.58 13.27
C THR A 189 -6.54 -13.12 14.52
N VAL A 190 -6.91 -14.42 14.53
CA VAL A 190 -7.50 -15.08 15.70
C VAL A 190 -6.52 -15.10 16.88
N SER A 191 -5.24 -15.39 16.62
CA SER A 191 -4.21 -15.40 17.67
C SER A 191 -3.93 -14.02 18.23
N TYR A 192 -3.96 -12.97 17.41
CA TYR A 192 -3.90 -11.60 17.91
C TYR A 192 -5.10 -11.28 18.81
N GLN A 193 -6.32 -11.62 18.35
CA GLN A 193 -7.55 -11.35 19.08
C GLN A 193 -7.72 -12.15 20.37
N SER A 194 -7.01 -13.26 20.56
CA SER A 194 -7.01 -13.99 21.84
C SER A 194 -6.36 -13.21 22.98
N VAL A 195 -5.60 -12.15 22.67
CA VAL A 195 -4.94 -11.28 23.64
C VAL A 195 -5.54 -9.87 23.61
N ALA A 196 -5.73 -9.28 22.42
CA ALA A 196 -6.30 -7.95 22.26
C ALA A 196 -7.41 -7.92 21.21
N ALA A 197 -8.64 -7.63 21.64
CA ALA A 197 -9.79 -7.59 20.75
C ALA A 197 -9.66 -6.49 19.68
N LEU A 198 -9.93 -6.86 18.42
CA LEU A 198 -10.07 -5.93 17.32
C LEU A 198 -11.54 -5.51 17.22
N THR A 199 -11.77 -4.23 16.93
CA THR A 199 -13.11 -3.74 16.63
C THR A 199 -13.60 -4.29 15.29
N LEU A 200 -14.92 -4.29 15.07
CA LEU A 200 -15.48 -4.67 13.78
C LEU A 200 -14.86 -3.84 12.63
N GLY A 201 -14.71 -2.52 12.83
CA GLY A 201 -14.04 -1.65 11.86
C GLY A 201 -12.59 -2.06 11.58
N GLU A 202 -11.84 -2.49 12.58
CA GLU A 202 -10.48 -3.02 12.35
C GLU A 202 -10.48 -4.28 11.50
N LEU A 203 -11.40 -5.22 11.73
CA LEU A 203 -11.51 -6.45 10.95
C LEU A 203 -11.85 -6.17 9.47
N TRP A 204 -12.79 -5.25 9.22
CA TRP A 204 -13.11 -4.81 7.86
C TRP A 204 -11.96 -4.08 7.17
N ALA A 205 -11.05 -3.48 7.93
CA ALA A 205 -9.87 -2.81 7.39
C ALA A 205 -8.74 -3.79 6.99
N ILE A 206 -8.70 -5.02 7.51
CA ILE A 206 -7.61 -5.98 7.25
C ILE A 206 -7.32 -6.15 5.74
N PRO A 207 -8.31 -6.42 4.85
CA PRO A 207 -8.03 -6.58 3.42
C PRO A 207 -7.51 -5.29 2.76
N ILE A 208 -7.90 -4.13 3.26
CA ILE A 208 -7.43 -2.83 2.76
C ILE A 208 -5.98 -2.60 3.19
N MET A 209 -5.65 -2.93 4.44
CA MET A 209 -4.30 -2.78 4.99
C MET A 209 -3.30 -3.72 4.31
N LEU A 210 -3.72 -4.95 3.98
CA LEU A 210 -2.90 -5.87 3.19
C LEU A 210 -2.58 -5.29 1.81
N ARG A 211 -3.56 -4.72 1.11
CA ARG A 211 -3.32 -4.06 -0.19
C ARG A 211 -2.35 -2.90 -0.05
N LEU A 212 -2.55 -2.02 0.93
CA LEU A 212 -1.63 -0.90 1.20
C LEU A 212 -0.19 -1.37 1.46
N ALA A 213 -0.02 -2.38 2.31
CA ALA A 213 1.29 -2.89 2.67
C ALA A 213 1.97 -3.61 1.50
N LEU A 214 1.22 -4.38 0.69
CA LEU A 214 1.74 -4.98 -0.54
C LEU A 214 2.11 -3.92 -1.59
N THR A 215 1.33 -2.85 -1.75
CA THR A 215 1.68 -1.72 -2.63
C THR A 215 2.96 -1.02 -2.16
N GLU A 216 3.12 -0.81 -0.85
CA GLU A 216 4.36 -0.27 -0.28
C GLU A 216 5.56 -1.20 -0.53
N ASN A 217 5.38 -2.51 -0.37
CA ASN A 217 6.43 -3.49 -0.65
C ASN A 217 6.81 -3.52 -2.14
N LEU A 218 5.81 -3.47 -3.03
CA LEU A 218 6.03 -3.41 -4.48
C LEU A 218 6.80 -2.15 -4.87
N ARG A 219 6.48 -0.98 -4.27
CA ARG A 219 7.25 0.25 -4.49
C ARG A 219 8.73 0.03 -4.16
N ARG A 220 9.02 -0.58 -3.01
CA ARG A 220 10.41 -0.85 -2.58
C ARG A 220 11.15 -1.75 -3.57
N VAL A 221 10.48 -2.78 -4.08
CA VAL A 221 11.02 -3.67 -5.11
C VAL A 221 11.24 -2.92 -6.44
N ALA A 222 10.28 -2.10 -6.87
CA ALA A 222 10.35 -1.34 -8.12
C ALA A 222 11.51 -0.33 -8.12
N VAL A 223 11.72 0.38 -7.00
CA VAL A 223 12.87 1.30 -6.85
C VAL A 223 14.19 0.53 -7.03
N ARG A 224 14.34 -0.63 -6.39
CA ARG A 224 15.56 -1.45 -6.52
C ARG A 224 15.81 -1.94 -7.95
N ILE A 225 14.75 -2.32 -8.66
CA ILE A 225 14.85 -2.72 -10.06
C ILE A 225 15.36 -1.55 -10.90
N CYS A 226 14.85 -0.33 -10.67
CA CYS A 226 15.29 0.87 -11.38
C CYS A 226 16.75 1.23 -11.06
N ASP A 227 17.17 1.12 -9.79
CA ASP A 227 18.56 1.40 -9.38
C ASP A 227 19.54 0.42 -10.03
N SER A 228 19.17 -0.87 -10.07
CA SER A 228 19.98 -1.92 -10.73
C SER A 228 20.04 -1.71 -12.24
N HIS A 229 18.95 -1.26 -12.87
CA HIS A 229 18.91 -0.93 -14.29
C HIS A 229 19.85 0.24 -14.62
N ARG A 230 19.83 1.31 -13.83
CA ARG A 230 20.71 2.47 -14.02
C ARG A 230 22.19 2.13 -13.86
N ALA A 231 22.52 1.25 -12.92
CA ALA A 231 23.89 0.79 -12.72
C ALA A 231 24.43 -0.02 -13.91
N CYS A 232 23.58 -0.81 -14.57
CA CYS A 232 23.96 -1.52 -15.80
C CYS A 232 24.07 -0.59 -17.02
N ASP A 233 23.31 0.50 -17.09
CA ASP A 233 23.38 1.47 -18.20
C ASP A 233 24.63 2.36 -18.15
N ALA A 234 25.25 2.53 -16.97
CA ALA A 234 26.42 3.39 -16.76
C ALA A 234 27.77 2.68 -16.96
N ALA A 235 27.76 1.37 -17.23
CA ALA A 235 28.94 0.50 -17.42
C ALA A 235 29.07 0.06 -18.87
#